data_AF-A0A6P0I9S9-F1
#
_entry.id   AF-A0A6P0I9S9-F1
#
_cell.length_a   1.000
_cell.length_b   1.000
_cell.length_c   1.000
_cell.angle_alpha   90.00
_cell.angle_beta   90.00
_cell.angle_gamma   90.00
#
_symmetry.space_group_name_H-M   'P 1'
#
loop_
_entity.id
_entity.type
_entity.pdbx_description
1 polymer ?
#
loop_
_entity_poly.entity_id
_entity_poly.type
_entity_poly.pdbx_seq_one_letter_code
_entity_poly.pdbx_strand_id
1 'polypeptide(L)'
;MGTDFKQKVNQLFEDTYQLMSYEELDPYCDEFNEWVKSKNYTKGTLSKNLSVSKFHKKFRDKEKVKLYDGKNAIQKPKHDKNGNVIGYIIDHYVIHRCGLNKKDYEEINSKTTVTERLNVKNSLKIDSSEYLKTIGKLLASNNVHELTVGLIAATGRRPIEILLRAEFGTIKEKEYFLSFKGQAKKRGEKPTFEIPVLYPGQYIIDSHKKLQKLDTKNLKQEICQEFTNSEADQNRSADSRRHASLNRIVRKYFKEEFLPIRPTDKNNSCQTLRGAYGALILKRDRSKESAGSNILYLGKILGHLTKSKKEMNDTDINRLTTTLRYADYGVNGDVSYPKAPSKSLKSVRIYEEDFDDLKEYQMVWELPNQQDSISHLLQQNHNTVVVATENQELKAKIKELEAELMNYQQLESRVEHLENTIKELKNNKPIDENKTDLKPITVLKKLDKTETEDYDLTSLSNIELWSTKRKGSWEEKIKRVFQAICVYNDSIATGDNDRVAINNSLLRQISGVNGVKVSQWLDDHKDEVISHNCKYGMGNPRDNTLLNTYYNKRYGGDKINKIHQLISQKLLNGATI
;
A
#
# COMPACT_ATOMS: atom_id res chain seq x y z
N MET A 1 -14.82 -0.99 1.35
CA MET A 1 -15.30 0.33 1.82
C MET A 1 -15.82 1.25 0.70
N GLY A 2 -15.27 1.28 -0.52
CA GLY A 2 -15.76 2.18 -1.57
C GLY A 2 -17.09 1.76 -2.26
N THR A 3 -17.47 0.49 -2.17
CA THR A 3 -18.66 -0.07 -2.81
C THR A 3 -19.97 0.44 -2.17
N ASP A 4 -20.00 0.48 -0.84
CA ASP A 4 -21.14 0.97 -0.03
C ASP A 4 -21.45 2.46 -0.33
N PHE A 5 -20.44 3.32 -0.33
CA PHE A 5 -20.63 4.75 -0.60
C PHE A 5 -21.08 5.04 -2.04
N LYS A 6 -20.55 4.30 -3.02
CA LYS A 6 -20.99 4.45 -4.42
C LYS A 6 -22.43 3.99 -4.60
N GLN A 7 -22.85 2.92 -3.92
CA GLN A 7 -24.23 2.47 -3.90
C GLN A 7 -25.15 3.51 -3.27
N LYS A 8 -24.79 4.08 -2.11
CA LYS A 8 -25.62 5.11 -1.46
C LYS A 8 -25.74 6.39 -2.30
N VAL A 9 -24.67 6.80 -3.00
CA VAL A 9 -24.74 7.90 -3.97
C VAL A 9 -25.63 7.57 -5.17
N ASN A 10 -25.62 6.32 -5.64
CA ASN A 10 -26.53 5.89 -6.70
C ASN A 10 -27.97 5.89 -6.22
N GLN A 11 -28.25 5.35 -5.04
CA GLN A 11 -29.58 5.36 -4.43
C GLN A 11 -30.10 6.79 -4.29
N LEU A 12 -29.32 7.68 -3.67
CA LEU A 12 -29.68 9.10 -3.58
C LEU A 12 -29.99 9.70 -4.96
N PHE A 13 -29.21 9.36 -5.99
CA PHE A 13 -29.47 9.84 -7.34
C PHE A 13 -30.79 9.31 -7.90
N GLU A 14 -31.05 8.00 -7.85
CA GLU A 14 -32.31 7.41 -8.34
C GLU A 14 -33.53 7.96 -7.58
N ASP A 15 -33.40 8.19 -6.28
CA ASP A 15 -34.49 8.68 -5.44
C ASP A 15 -34.81 10.17 -5.70
N THR A 16 -33.85 10.94 -6.22
CA THR A 16 -33.97 12.42 -6.28
C THR A 16 -33.95 13.03 -7.68
N TYR A 17 -33.45 12.33 -8.71
CA TYR A 17 -33.17 12.97 -10.01
C TYR A 17 -34.41 13.46 -10.77
N GLN A 18 -35.59 12.91 -10.45
CA GLN A 18 -36.87 13.33 -11.04
C GLN A 18 -37.64 14.32 -10.18
N LEU A 19 -37.23 14.55 -8.93
CA LEU A 19 -37.93 15.46 -8.03
C LEU A 19 -37.73 16.91 -8.46
N MET A 20 -38.77 17.73 -8.29
CA MET A 20 -38.88 19.04 -8.94
C MET A 20 -39.05 20.20 -7.94
N SER A 21 -39.04 19.91 -6.64
CA SER A 21 -39.11 20.92 -5.59
C SER A 21 -38.04 20.69 -4.52
N TYR A 22 -37.71 21.76 -3.80
CA TYR A 22 -36.77 21.68 -2.69
C TYR A 22 -37.34 20.82 -1.56
N GLU A 23 -38.64 20.95 -1.28
CA GLU A 23 -39.36 20.28 -0.21
C GLU A 23 -39.37 18.76 -0.40
N GLU A 24 -39.48 18.28 -1.64
CA GLU A 24 -39.38 16.85 -1.96
C GLU A 24 -37.94 16.33 -1.84
N LEU A 25 -36.94 17.16 -2.16
CA LEU A 25 -35.52 16.78 -2.15
C LEU A 25 -34.93 16.75 -0.74
N ASP A 26 -35.42 17.61 0.15
CA ASP A 26 -34.84 17.88 1.47
C ASP A 26 -34.71 16.63 2.36
N PRO A 27 -35.76 15.79 2.50
CA PRO A 27 -35.70 14.60 3.35
C PRO A 27 -34.63 13.60 2.92
N TYR A 28 -34.47 13.39 1.61
CA TYR A 28 -33.44 12.51 1.06
C TYR A 28 -32.02 13.05 1.30
N CYS A 29 -31.87 14.38 1.27
CA CYS A 29 -30.60 15.01 1.58
C CYS A 29 -30.23 14.86 3.06
N ASP A 30 -31.20 14.99 3.95
CA ASP A 30 -31.00 14.80 5.38
C ASP A 30 -30.69 13.35 5.72
N GLU A 31 -31.42 12.38 5.15
CA GLU A 31 -31.13 10.96 5.31
C GLU A 31 -29.71 10.63 4.84
N PHE A 32 -29.30 11.15 3.68
CA PHE A 32 -27.95 10.94 3.17
C PHE A 32 -26.88 11.54 4.09
N ASN A 33 -27.11 12.75 4.61
CA ASN A 33 -26.16 13.41 5.51
C ASN A 33 -26.07 12.71 6.87
N GLU A 34 -27.18 12.24 7.44
CA GLU A 34 -27.18 11.43 8.66
C GLU A 34 -26.46 10.11 8.43
N TRP A 35 -26.68 9.46 7.30
CA TRP A 35 -25.89 8.29 6.93
C TRP A 35 -24.39 8.61 6.81
N VAL A 36 -24.01 9.71 6.17
CA VAL A 36 -22.61 10.15 6.08
C VAL A 36 -22.00 10.40 7.47
N LYS A 37 -22.74 11.04 8.38
CA LYS A 37 -22.33 11.27 9.77
C LYS A 37 -22.14 9.94 10.52
N SER A 38 -23.07 8.99 10.37
CA SER A 38 -22.99 7.66 11.01
C SER A 38 -21.72 6.89 10.62
N LYS A 39 -21.18 7.13 9.42
CA LYS A 39 -19.95 6.49 8.93
C LYS A 39 -18.66 7.19 9.40
N ASN A 40 -18.76 8.30 10.13
CA ASN A 40 -17.63 9.06 10.70
C ASN A 40 -16.53 9.40 9.67
N TYR A 41 -16.93 9.80 8.45
CA TYR A 41 -15.95 10.21 7.44
C TYR A 41 -15.28 11.54 7.82
N THR A 42 -13.94 11.55 7.85
CA THR A 42 -13.22 12.83 7.83
C THR A 42 -13.55 13.62 6.56
N LYS A 43 -13.49 14.96 6.59
CA LYS A 43 -13.76 15.82 5.42
C LYS A 43 -12.95 15.39 4.18
N GLY A 44 -11.67 15.06 4.37
CA GLY A 44 -10.80 14.57 3.30
C GLY A 44 -11.23 13.22 2.71
N THR A 45 -11.65 12.28 3.56
CA THR A 45 -12.17 10.97 3.13
C THR A 45 -13.50 11.12 2.39
N LEU A 46 -14.41 11.94 2.91
CA LEU A 46 -15.70 12.22 2.27
C LEU A 46 -15.53 12.85 0.89
N SER A 47 -14.65 13.85 0.77
CA SER A 47 -14.32 14.49 -0.51
C SER A 47 -13.83 13.47 -1.56
N LYS A 48 -12.94 12.56 -1.14
CA LYS A 48 -12.43 11.49 -2.00
C LYS A 48 -13.56 10.53 -2.43
N ASN A 49 -14.42 10.13 -1.51
CA ASN A 49 -15.53 9.21 -1.80
C ASN A 49 -16.56 9.85 -2.75
N LEU A 50 -16.95 11.10 -2.52
CA LEU A 50 -17.82 11.87 -3.43
C LEU A 50 -17.23 11.97 -4.84
N SER A 51 -15.91 12.21 -4.95
CA SER A 51 -15.21 12.27 -6.23
C SER A 51 -15.18 10.92 -6.95
N VAL A 52 -14.86 9.84 -6.24
CA VAL A 52 -14.80 8.47 -6.78
C VAL A 52 -16.18 8.02 -7.29
N SER A 53 -17.25 8.35 -6.56
CA SER A 53 -18.62 8.06 -6.94
C SER A 53 -19.17 8.97 -8.04
N LYS A 54 -18.37 9.92 -8.54
CA LYS A 54 -18.78 10.90 -9.56
C LYS A 54 -20.02 11.70 -9.14
N PHE A 55 -20.21 11.93 -7.84
CA PHE A 55 -21.40 12.56 -7.25
C PHE A 55 -21.82 13.85 -7.99
N HIS A 56 -20.93 14.85 -8.05
CA HIS A 56 -21.20 16.11 -8.75
C HIS A 56 -21.48 15.94 -10.24
N LYS A 57 -20.85 14.95 -10.91
CA LYS A 57 -21.06 14.73 -12.34
C LYS A 57 -22.46 14.17 -12.60
N LYS A 58 -22.96 13.28 -11.74
CA LYS A 58 -24.30 12.68 -11.87
C LYS A 58 -25.39 13.75 -11.83
N PHE A 59 -25.34 14.63 -10.84
CA PHE A 59 -26.34 15.69 -10.66
C PHE A 59 -26.17 16.90 -11.60
N ARG A 60 -25.13 16.92 -12.44
CA ARG A 60 -24.93 17.93 -13.49
C ARG A 60 -25.14 17.36 -14.90
N ASP A 61 -25.50 16.08 -15.01
CA ASP A 61 -25.67 15.40 -16.28
C ASP A 61 -26.99 15.85 -16.93
N LYS A 62 -26.91 16.81 -17.86
CA LYS A 62 -28.07 17.42 -18.50
C LYS A 62 -28.88 16.45 -19.36
N GLU A 63 -28.28 15.33 -19.78
CA GLU A 63 -29.00 14.28 -20.52
C GLU A 63 -29.92 13.48 -19.59
N LYS A 64 -29.63 13.47 -18.28
CA LYS A 64 -30.34 12.67 -17.28
C LYS A 64 -31.18 13.50 -16.32
N VAL A 65 -30.76 14.72 -16.02
CA VAL A 65 -31.39 15.60 -15.04
C VAL A 65 -31.79 16.91 -15.69
N LYS A 66 -33.09 17.20 -15.72
CA LYS A 66 -33.61 18.50 -16.16
C LYS A 66 -33.57 19.46 -14.98
N LEU A 67 -32.75 20.51 -15.07
CA LEU A 67 -32.54 21.47 -13.99
C LEU A 67 -33.33 22.76 -14.24
N TYR A 68 -34.10 23.18 -13.24
CA TYR A 68 -34.87 24.42 -13.25
C TYR A 68 -34.54 25.24 -12.01
N ASP A 69 -34.15 26.50 -12.23
CA ASP A 69 -33.84 27.42 -11.14
C ASP A 69 -35.06 27.68 -10.26
N GLY A 70 -34.84 27.73 -8.94
CA GLY A 70 -35.90 27.87 -7.93
C GLY A 70 -36.78 26.63 -7.73
N LYS A 71 -36.54 25.54 -8.46
CA LYS A 71 -37.30 24.28 -8.37
C LYS A 71 -36.45 23.14 -7.81
N ASN A 72 -35.72 22.43 -8.66
CA ASN A 72 -34.78 21.38 -8.26
C ASN A 72 -33.31 21.81 -8.34
N ALA A 73 -33.06 23.06 -8.70
CA ALA A 73 -31.73 23.62 -8.84
C ALA A 73 -31.63 25.06 -8.37
N ILE A 74 -30.41 25.51 -8.11
CA ILE A 74 -30.06 26.89 -7.79
C ILE A 74 -29.09 27.45 -8.82
N GLN A 75 -29.36 28.67 -9.27
CA GLN A 75 -28.46 29.43 -10.11
C GLN A 75 -27.33 30.05 -9.28
N LYS A 76 -26.08 29.86 -9.72
CA LYS A 76 -24.88 30.39 -9.07
C LYS A 76 -24.06 31.25 -10.02
N PRO A 77 -23.61 32.44 -9.59
CA PRO A 77 -22.69 33.25 -10.37
C PRO A 77 -21.35 32.52 -10.54
N LYS A 78 -20.92 32.42 -11.80
CA LYS A 78 -19.61 31.96 -12.20
C LYS A 78 -18.70 33.18 -12.23
N HIS A 79 -17.63 33.15 -11.44
CA HIS A 79 -16.69 34.26 -11.37
C HIS A 79 -15.44 33.99 -12.22
N ASP A 80 -14.85 35.04 -12.77
CA ASP A 80 -13.49 35.02 -13.31
C ASP A 80 -12.44 35.05 -12.17
N LYS A 81 -11.16 35.10 -12.56
CA LYS A 81 -10.04 35.16 -11.62
C LYS A 81 -9.99 36.45 -10.79
N ASN A 82 -10.65 37.52 -11.25
CA ASN A 82 -10.69 38.82 -10.60
C ASN A 82 -11.94 38.97 -9.71
N GLY A 83 -12.79 37.94 -9.65
CA GLY A 83 -14.03 37.97 -8.89
C GLY A 83 -15.19 38.63 -9.64
N ASN A 84 -15.06 38.92 -10.94
CA ASN A 84 -16.17 39.43 -11.74
C ASN A 84 -17.08 38.28 -12.18
N VAL A 85 -18.39 38.51 -12.20
CA VAL A 85 -19.36 37.53 -12.69
C VAL A 85 -19.27 37.43 -14.22
N ILE A 86 -18.89 36.27 -14.73
CA ILE A 86 -18.77 35.96 -16.17
C ILE A 86 -19.91 35.06 -16.70
N GLY A 87 -20.91 34.79 -15.88
CA GLY A 87 -22.09 34.02 -16.24
C GLY A 87 -22.66 33.28 -15.04
N TYR A 88 -23.54 32.32 -15.31
CA TYR A 88 -24.20 31.54 -14.27
C TYR A 88 -24.12 30.04 -14.54
N ILE A 89 -24.06 29.25 -13.48
CA ILE A 89 -24.14 27.79 -13.51
C ILE A 89 -25.38 27.40 -12.70
N ILE A 90 -26.18 26.47 -13.23
CA ILE A 90 -27.31 25.89 -12.52
C ILE A 90 -26.84 24.56 -11.93
N ASP A 91 -26.93 24.42 -10.61
CA ASP A 91 -26.55 23.20 -9.87
C ASP A 91 -27.78 22.62 -9.16
N HIS A 92 -27.96 21.30 -9.24
CA HIS A 92 -29.02 20.59 -8.52
C HIS A 92 -28.90 20.80 -7.00
N TYR A 93 -30.02 20.95 -6.28
CA TYR A 93 -30.02 21.24 -4.83
C TYR A 93 -29.24 20.22 -4.00
N VAL A 94 -29.30 18.94 -4.38
CA VAL A 94 -28.52 17.85 -3.76
C VAL A 94 -27.02 18.15 -3.71
N ILE A 95 -26.45 18.85 -4.69
CA ILE A 95 -25.01 19.22 -4.69
C ILE A 95 -24.66 20.16 -3.53
N HIS A 96 -25.64 20.95 -3.05
CA HIS A 96 -25.43 21.93 -1.99
C HIS A 96 -25.86 21.43 -0.62
N ARG A 97 -26.90 20.59 -0.56
CA ARG A 97 -27.38 20.02 0.70
C ARG A 97 -26.58 18.80 1.13
N CYS A 98 -26.07 17.97 0.21
CA CYS A 98 -25.42 16.71 0.58
C CYS A 98 -23.90 16.80 0.62
N GLY A 99 -23.31 16.29 1.71
CA GLY A 99 -21.87 16.07 1.83
C GLY A 99 -21.09 17.30 2.32
N LEU A 100 -20.21 17.84 1.49
CA LEU A 100 -19.27 18.90 1.87
C LEU A 100 -19.70 20.26 1.33
N ASN A 101 -19.62 21.29 2.17
CA ASN A 101 -19.92 22.66 1.77
C ASN A 101 -18.66 23.37 1.21
N LYS A 102 -18.85 24.61 0.74
CA LYS A 102 -17.76 25.43 0.16
C LYS A 102 -16.61 25.65 1.16
N LYS A 103 -16.91 25.94 2.43
CA LYS A 103 -15.91 26.16 3.49
C LYS A 103 -15.11 24.88 3.74
N ASP A 104 -15.75 23.71 3.72
CA ASP A 104 -15.05 22.44 3.85
C ASP A 104 -14.07 22.20 2.70
N TYR A 105 -14.47 22.52 1.47
CA TYR A 105 -13.56 22.43 0.32
C TYR A 105 -12.42 23.44 0.38
N GLU A 106 -12.66 24.66 0.85
CA GLU A 106 -11.63 25.67 1.09
C GLU A 106 -10.63 25.19 2.15
N GLU A 107 -11.11 24.64 3.27
CA GLU A 107 -10.28 24.04 4.31
C GLU A 107 -9.46 22.86 3.79
N ILE A 108 -10.08 21.92 3.06
CA ILE A 108 -9.38 20.77 2.45
C ILE A 108 -8.31 21.23 1.44
N ASN A 109 -8.57 22.29 0.68
CA ASN A 109 -7.68 22.79 -0.36
C ASN A 109 -6.61 23.75 0.18
N SER A 110 -6.78 24.32 1.37
CA SER A 110 -5.80 25.16 2.06
C SER A 110 -4.50 24.44 2.48
N LYS A 111 -4.37 23.15 2.13
CA LYS A 111 -3.20 22.32 2.45
C LYS A 111 -1.88 22.97 2.04
N THR A 112 -1.08 23.25 3.06
CA THR A 112 0.27 23.82 3.03
C THR A 112 1.35 22.83 2.64
N THR A 113 1.02 21.59 2.29
CA THR A 113 1.97 20.48 2.08
C THR A 113 3.12 20.83 1.11
N VAL A 114 2.86 21.60 0.06
CA VAL A 114 3.92 22.00 -0.89
C VAL A 114 4.85 23.04 -0.26
N THR A 115 4.27 24.04 0.39
CA THR A 115 5.00 25.08 1.13
C THR A 115 5.83 24.47 2.27
N GLU A 116 5.27 23.53 3.02
CA GLU A 116 5.97 22.78 4.09
C GLU A 116 7.19 22.03 3.55
N ARG A 117 7.05 21.34 2.41
CA ARG A 117 8.18 20.63 1.77
C ARG A 117 9.28 21.56 1.30
N LEU A 118 8.94 22.73 0.79
CA LEU A 118 9.90 23.72 0.31
C LEU A 118 10.55 24.52 1.45
N ASN A 119 9.88 24.64 2.60
CA ASN A 119 10.37 25.37 3.78
C ASN A 119 11.32 24.54 4.67
N VAL A 120 11.62 23.28 4.32
CA VAL A 120 12.53 22.45 5.10
C VAL A 120 13.94 23.03 5.01
N LYS A 121 14.44 23.58 6.14
CA LYS A 121 15.77 24.22 6.23
C LYS A 121 16.92 23.25 5.94
N ASN A 122 16.70 21.94 6.09
CA ASN A 122 17.63 20.90 5.67
C ASN A 122 17.20 20.37 4.29
N SER A 123 17.99 20.66 3.26
CA SER A 123 17.75 20.12 1.92
C SER A 123 17.72 18.59 1.98
N LEU A 124 16.64 17.96 1.52
CA LEU A 124 16.63 16.53 1.27
C LEU A 124 17.64 16.27 0.15
N LYS A 125 18.83 15.75 0.47
CA LYS A 125 19.88 15.53 -0.54
C LYS A 125 19.92 14.07 -0.95
N ILE A 126 19.87 13.84 -2.25
CA ILE A 126 19.99 12.52 -2.86
C ILE A 126 21.48 12.22 -3.05
N ASP A 127 21.92 11.02 -2.66
CA ASP A 127 23.20 10.49 -3.13
C ASP A 127 23.00 9.93 -4.55
N SER A 128 23.58 10.63 -5.52
CA SER A 128 23.43 10.33 -6.94
C SER A 128 24.03 8.97 -7.31
N SER A 129 25.12 8.56 -6.67
CA SER A 129 25.88 7.36 -7.03
C SER A 129 25.10 6.10 -6.67
N GLU A 130 24.66 6.00 -5.41
CA GLU A 130 23.90 4.83 -4.96
C GLU A 130 22.50 4.78 -5.62
N TYR A 131 21.91 5.95 -5.91
CA TYR A 131 20.65 6.02 -6.65
C TYR A 131 20.79 5.47 -8.09
N LEU A 132 21.84 5.90 -8.82
CA LEU A 132 22.10 5.41 -10.18
C LEU A 132 22.43 3.91 -10.19
N LYS A 133 23.27 3.44 -9.26
CA LYS A 133 23.60 2.01 -9.10
C LYS A 133 22.34 1.17 -8.82
N THR A 134 21.44 1.67 -7.97
CA THR A 134 20.16 1.03 -7.67
C THR A 134 19.28 0.94 -8.92
N ILE A 135 19.21 2.00 -9.73
CA ILE A 135 18.52 1.97 -11.03
C ILE A 135 19.11 0.87 -11.93
N GLY A 136 20.44 0.82 -12.08
CA GLY A 136 21.11 -0.18 -12.91
C GLY A 136 20.74 -1.62 -12.52
N LYS A 137 20.74 -1.92 -11.21
CA LYS A 137 20.32 -3.22 -10.68
C LYS A 137 18.86 -3.54 -11.05
N LEU A 138 17.96 -2.58 -10.89
CA LEU A 138 16.53 -2.78 -11.16
C LEU A 138 16.23 -2.93 -12.64
N LEU A 139 16.91 -2.19 -13.52
CA LEU A 139 16.78 -2.31 -14.98
C LEU A 139 17.28 -3.67 -15.50
N ALA A 140 18.26 -4.28 -14.81
CA ALA A 140 18.71 -5.63 -15.12
C ALA A 140 17.74 -6.74 -14.68
N SER A 141 16.84 -6.46 -13.73
CA SER A 141 15.97 -7.47 -13.12
C SER A 141 15.01 -8.13 -14.12
N ASN A 142 14.69 -9.41 -13.89
CA ASN A 142 13.64 -10.15 -14.58
C ASN A 142 12.28 -10.05 -13.84
N ASN A 143 12.26 -9.46 -12.64
CA ASN A 143 11.02 -9.24 -11.90
C ASN A 143 10.27 -8.02 -12.46
N VAL A 144 9.00 -8.21 -12.80
CA VAL A 144 8.12 -7.17 -13.39
C VAL A 144 8.08 -5.90 -12.53
N HIS A 145 7.96 -6.03 -11.21
CA HIS A 145 7.85 -4.88 -10.31
C HIS A 145 9.19 -4.13 -10.16
N GLU A 146 10.29 -4.86 -10.05
CA GLU A 146 11.63 -4.28 -9.96
C GLU A 146 11.99 -3.52 -11.24
N LEU A 147 11.81 -4.16 -12.40
CA LEU A 147 12.05 -3.54 -13.70
C LEU A 147 11.17 -2.29 -13.91
N THR A 148 9.89 -2.37 -13.52
CA THR A 148 8.98 -1.22 -13.57
C THR A 148 9.49 -0.06 -12.70
N VAL A 149 9.93 -0.33 -11.48
CA VAL A 149 10.48 0.71 -10.59
C VAL A 149 11.78 1.30 -11.13
N GLY A 150 12.67 0.47 -11.70
CA GLY A 150 13.88 0.94 -12.39
C GLY A 150 13.55 1.92 -13.53
N LEU A 151 12.58 1.58 -14.37
CA LEU A 151 12.11 2.45 -15.46
C LEU A 151 11.47 3.75 -14.95
N ILE A 152 10.67 3.69 -13.88
CA ILE A 152 10.10 4.89 -13.23
C ILE A 152 11.22 5.81 -12.73
N ALA A 153 12.20 5.27 -12.01
CA ALA A 153 13.31 6.04 -11.45
C ALA A 153 14.20 6.64 -12.54
N ALA A 154 14.43 5.93 -13.65
CA ALA A 154 15.30 6.37 -14.74
C ALA A 154 14.67 7.45 -15.65
N THR A 155 13.34 7.47 -15.77
CA THR A 155 12.60 8.32 -16.73
C THR A 155 11.70 9.37 -16.06
N GLY A 156 11.52 9.25 -14.74
CA GLY A 156 10.58 10.03 -13.96
C GLY A 156 9.12 9.84 -14.36
N ARG A 157 8.76 8.86 -15.20
CA ARG A 157 7.37 8.63 -15.63
C ARG A 157 6.50 8.06 -14.51
N ARG A 158 5.19 8.27 -14.59
CA ARG A 158 4.22 7.72 -13.61
C ARG A 158 4.13 6.20 -13.76
N PRO A 159 3.80 5.46 -12.70
CA PRO A 159 3.66 4.01 -12.77
C PRO A 159 2.77 3.52 -13.92
N ILE A 160 1.60 4.14 -14.07
CA ILE A 160 0.64 3.78 -15.11
C ILE A 160 1.11 4.17 -16.53
N GLU A 161 2.00 5.16 -16.65
CA GLU A 161 2.62 5.52 -17.94
C GLU A 161 3.52 4.35 -18.35
N ILE A 162 4.44 3.92 -17.48
CA ILE A 162 5.36 2.81 -17.76
C ILE A 162 4.62 1.50 -18.07
N LEU A 163 3.62 1.15 -17.26
CA LEU A 163 2.90 -0.12 -17.37
C LEU A 163 1.98 -0.22 -18.59
N LEU A 164 1.29 0.87 -18.97
CA LEU A 164 0.21 0.79 -19.95
C LEU A 164 0.40 1.64 -21.21
N ARG A 165 1.01 2.84 -21.08
CA ARG A 165 0.88 3.91 -22.08
C ARG A 165 2.17 4.31 -22.76
N ALA A 166 3.31 4.07 -22.11
CA ALA A 166 4.58 4.61 -22.54
C ALA A 166 4.96 4.05 -23.91
N GLU A 167 5.24 4.98 -24.81
CA GLU A 167 5.89 4.73 -26.09
C GLU A 167 7.19 5.54 -26.07
N PHE A 168 8.33 4.85 -26.17
CA PHE A 168 9.65 5.46 -26.19
C PHE A 168 10.25 5.35 -27.60
N GLY A 169 10.72 6.47 -28.13
CA GLY A 169 11.47 6.54 -29.38
C GLY A 169 12.88 7.07 -29.15
N THR A 170 13.84 6.64 -29.96
CA THR A 170 15.19 7.19 -29.95
C THR A 170 15.21 8.61 -30.52
N ILE A 171 16.18 9.41 -30.09
CA ILE A 171 16.49 10.71 -30.70
C ILE A 171 17.92 10.62 -31.23
N LYS A 172 18.09 10.86 -32.53
CA LYS A 172 19.42 10.83 -33.16
C LYS A 172 20.36 11.78 -32.42
N GLU A 173 21.61 11.36 -32.24
CA GLU A 173 22.70 12.14 -31.63
C GLU A 173 22.54 12.49 -30.14
N LYS A 174 21.44 12.07 -29.49
CA LYS A 174 21.22 12.31 -28.05
C LYS A 174 21.06 11.00 -27.28
N GLU A 175 22.19 10.40 -26.90
CA GLU A 175 22.21 9.09 -26.22
C GLU A 175 21.35 9.05 -24.95
N TYR A 176 21.31 10.11 -24.14
CA TYR A 176 20.57 10.16 -22.87
C TYR A 176 19.22 10.89 -22.97
N PHE A 177 18.62 10.91 -24.17
CA PHE A 177 17.31 11.48 -24.40
C PHE A 177 16.42 10.52 -25.18
N LEU A 178 15.12 10.62 -24.94
CA LEU A 178 14.08 9.83 -25.59
C LEU A 178 12.92 10.73 -26.01
N SER A 179 12.28 10.37 -27.12
CA SER A 179 10.94 10.83 -27.43
C SER A 179 9.94 10.02 -26.60
N PHE A 180 9.06 10.68 -25.88
CA PHE A 180 8.04 10.04 -25.04
C PHE A 180 6.63 10.43 -25.47
N LYS A 181 5.77 9.43 -25.63
CA LYS A 181 4.34 9.56 -25.83
C LYS A 181 3.59 8.70 -24.80
N GLY A 182 2.34 9.09 -24.50
CA GLY A 182 1.49 8.40 -23.53
C GLY A 182 1.42 9.09 -22.16
N GLN A 183 1.62 10.40 -22.10
CA GLN A 183 1.48 11.20 -20.88
C GLN A 183 0.08 11.05 -20.27
N ALA A 184 0.02 10.66 -19.00
CA ALA A 184 -1.24 10.54 -18.28
C ALA A 184 -1.76 11.88 -17.75
N LYS A 185 -3.05 11.91 -17.39
CA LYS A 185 -3.76 13.10 -16.87
C LYS A 185 -3.83 14.27 -17.87
N LYS A 186 -3.76 13.99 -19.17
CA LYS A 186 -4.11 14.92 -20.24
C LYS A 186 -5.49 14.55 -20.79
N ARG A 187 -6.33 15.55 -21.09
CA ARG A 187 -7.66 15.35 -21.68
C ARG A 187 -7.50 15.46 -23.20
N GLY A 188 -7.85 14.40 -23.93
CA GLY A 188 -7.84 14.37 -25.40
C GLY A 188 -6.45 14.24 -26.02
N GLU A 189 -5.57 15.23 -25.81
CA GLU A 189 -4.26 15.27 -26.44
C GLU A 189 -3.29 14.21 -25.89
N LYS A 190 -2.59 13.53 -26.80
CA LYS A 190 -1.49 12.61 -26.52
C LYS A 190 -0.17 13.22 -27.02
N PRO A 191 0.36 14.22 -26.31
CA PRO A 191 1.56 14.92 -26.77
C PRO A 191 2.75 13.98 -26.78
N THR A 192 3.59 14.16 -27.80
CA THR A 192 4.91 13.55 -27.90
C THR A 192 5.94 14.63 -27.60
N PHE A 193 6.87 14.37 -26.67
CA PHE A 193 7.91 15.33 -26.31
C PHE A 193 9.20 14.64 -25.87
N GLU A 194 10.31 15.37 -25.99
CA GLU A 194 11.64 14.94 -25.57
C GLU A 194 11.74 14.89 -24.03
N ILE A 195 12.31 13.81 -23.51
CA ILE A 195 12.66 13.67 -22.10
C ILE A 195 14.12 13.23 -21.95
N PRO A 196 14.87 13.77 -20.97
CA PRO A 196 16.16 13.22 -20.60
C PRO A 196 15.97 11.95 -19.76
N VAL A 197 16.96 11.06 -19.78
CA VAL A 197 16.96 9.81 -19.01
C VAL A 197 18.27 9.62 -18.25
N LEU A 198 18.22 8.88 -17.14
CA LEU A 198 19.39 8.65 -16.27
C LEU A 198 20.31 7.52 -16.75
N TYR A 199 19.89 6.74 -17.76
CA TYR A 199 20.67 5.70 -18.44
C TYR A 199 20.53 5.90 -19.96
N PRO A 200 21.41 5.30 -20.79
CA PRO A 200 21.32 5.42 -22.24
C PRO A 200 19.92 5.08 -22.76
N GLY A 201 19.38 5.91 -23.63
CA GLY A 201 18.02 5.83 -24.14
C GLY A 201 17.71 4.49 -24.79
N GLN A 202 18.66 3.94 -25.56
CA GLN A 202 18.50 2.62 -26.16
C GLN A 202 18.32 1.52 -25.10
N TYR A 203 19.11 1.57 -24.02
CA TYR A 203 19.00 0.62 -22.92
C TYR A 203 17.66 0.74 -22.17
N ILE A 204 17.12 1.95 -22.03
CA ILE A 204 15.78 2.17 -21.47
C ILE A 204 14.69 1.60 -22.38
N ILE A 205 14.79 1.81 -23.70
CA ILE A 205 13.85 1.24 -24.68
C ILE A 205 13.87 -0.29 -24.59
N ASP A 206 15.05 -0.90 -24.56
CA ASP A 206 15.19 -2.35 -24.53
C ASP A 206 14.68 -2.94 -23.20
N SER A 207 14.94 -2.24 -22.09
CA SER A 207 14.38 -2.58 -20.76
C SER A 207 12.86 -2.47 -20.74
N HIS A 208 12.26 -1.48 -21.42
CA HIS A 208 10.82 -1.35 -21.53
C HIS A 208 10.20 -2.41 -22.43
N LYS A 209 10.83 -2.75 -23.56
CA LYS A 209 10.43 -3.88 -24.41
C LYS A 209 10.50 -5.21 -23.65
N LYS A 210 11.55 -5.40 -22.83
CA LYS A 210 11.66 -6.55 -21.92
C LYS A 210 10.47 -6.60 -20.95
N LEU A 211 10.14 -5.47 -20.31
CA LEU A 211 8.97 -5.38 -19.43
C LEU A 211 7.68 -5.79 -20.15
N GLN A 212 7.45 -5.31 -21.38
CA GLN A 212 6.27 -5.64 -22.18
C GLN A 212 6.14 -7.13 -22.51
N LYS A 213 7.25 -7.87 -22.55
CA LYS A 213 7.26 -9.32 -22.75
C LYS A 213 6.98 -10.09 -21.44
N LEU A 214 7.32 -9.52 -20.29
CA LEU A 214 7.14 -10.12 -18.97
C LEU A 214 5.73 -9.86 -18.44
N ASP A 215 4.74 -10.75 -18.64
CA ASP A 215 3.37 -10.80 -18.06
C ASP A 215 2.53 -9.49 -17.97
N THR A 216 3.06 -8.36 -18.41
CA THR A 216 2.38 -7.06 -18.46
C THR A 216 1.50 -6.96 -19.69
N LYS A 217 1.76 -7.78 -20.71
CA LYS A 217 0.90 -7.93 -21.88
C LYS A 217 -0.49 -8.42 -21.48
N ASN A 218 -0.56 -9.42 -20.59
CA ASN A 218 -1.82 -9.95 -20.03
C ASN A 218 -2.54 -8.87 -19.21
N LEU A 219 -1.83 -8.20 -18.29
CA LEU A 219 -2.40 -7.11 -17.49
C LEU A 219 -2.97 -5.97 -18.36
N LYS A 220 -2.24 -5.54 -19.39
CA LYS A 220 -2.69 -4.48 -20.30
C LYS A 220 -3.91 -4.93 -21.10
N GLN A 221 -3.91 -6.15 -21.61
CA GLN A 221 -5.03 -6.71 -22.35
C GLN A 221 -6.28 -6.82 -21.46
N GLU A 222 -6.17 -7.43 -20.28
CA GLU A 222 -7.26 -7.57 -19.31
C GLU A 222 -7.87 -6.21 -18.96
N ILE A 223 -7.06 -5.22 -18.60
CA ILE A 223 -7.55 -3.89 -18.19
C ILE A 223 -8.21 -3.16 -19.36
N CYS A 224 -7.65 -3.27 -20.57
CA CYS A 224 -8.24 -2.68 -21.76
C CYS A 224 -9.56 -3.35 -22.15
N GLN A 225 -9.69 -4.67 -21.93
CA GLN A 225 -10.95 -5.41 -22.13
C GLN A 225 -12.00 -5.08 -21.07
N GLU A 226 -11.60 -5.01 -19.79
CA GLU A 226 -12.50 -4.66 -18.67
C GLU A 226 -13.04 -3.22 -18.80
N PHE A 227 -12.25 -2.30 -19.36
CA PHE A 227 -12.59 -0.88 -19.44
C PHE A 227 -12.36 -0.29 -20.85
N THR A 228 -12.97 -0.85 -21.88
CA THR A 228 -12.77 -0.50 -23.30
C THR A 228 -12.84 1.01 -23.59
N ASN A 229 -13.81 1.71 -22.99
CA ASN A 229 -14.13 3.10 -23.35
C ASN A 229 -13.71 4.15 -22.31
N SER A 230 -12.87 3.78 -21.32
CA SER A 230 -12.50 4.70 -20.25
C SER A 230 -11.03 4.57 -19.85
N GLU A 231 -10.17 5.40 -20.46
CA GLU A 231 -8.76 5.50 -20.08
C GLU A 231 -8.60 5.85 -18.58
N ALA A 232 -9.53 6.62 -18.02
CA ALA A 232 -9.52 6.97 -16.60
C ALA A 232 -9.78 5.75 -15.71
N ASP A 233 -10.70 4.86 -16.10
CA ASP A 233 -10.97 3.62 -15.36
C ASP A 233 -9.84 2.61 -15.55
N GLN A 234 -9.28 2.48 -16.76
CA GLN A 234 -8.08 1.67 -17.02
C GLN A 234 -6.93 2.10 -16.09
N ASN A 235 -6.67 3.41 -15.99
CA ASN A 235 -5.61 3.95 -15.13
C ASN A 235 -5.89 3.67 -13.64
N ARG A 236 -7.16 3.75 -13.19
CA ARG A 236 -7.55 3.43 -11.80
C ARG A 236 -7.36 1.95 -11.50
N SER A 237 -7.76 1.07 -12.41
CA SER A 237 -7.60 -0.39 -12.27
C SER A 237 -6.13 -0.76 -12.15
N ALA A 238 -5.27 -0.26 -13.05
CA ALA A 238 -3.84 -0.51 -13.00
C ALA A 238 -3.19 -0.04 -11.70
N ASP A 239 -3.55 1.16 -11.24
CA ASP A 239 -3.05 1.70 -9.97
C ASP A 239 -3.50 0.79 -8.81
N SER A 240 -4.77 0.40 -8.74
CA SER A 240 -5.27 -0.48 -7.67
C SER A 240 -4.58 -1.86 -7.62
N ARG A 241 -4.27 -2.44 -8.79
CA ARG A 241 -3.70 -3.79 -8.90
C ARG A 241 -2.19 -3.85 -8.62
N ARG A 242 -1.45 -2.76 -8.85
CA ARG A 242 0.03 -2.79 -8.87
C ARG A 242 0.71 -1.75 -7.99
N HIS A 243 0.04 -0.65 -7.61
CA HIS A 243 0.67 0.47 -6.89
C HIS A 243 1.31 0.06 -5.55
N ALA A 244 0.62 -0.77 -4.77
CA ALA A 244 1.13 -1.24 -3.48
C ALA A 244 2.40 -2.08 -3.61
N SER A 245 2.46 -2.96 -4.62
CA SER A 245 3.63 -3.79 -4.92
C SER A 245 4.81 -2.94 -5.38
N LEU A 246 4.57 -1.96 -6.27
CA LEU A 246 5.63 -1.05 -6.71
C LEU A 246 6.19 -0.23 -5.55
N ASN A 247 5.35 0.34 -4.68
CA ASN A 247 5.84 1.07 -3.51
C ASN A 247 6.59 0.16 -2.51
N ARG A 248 6.25 -1.15 -2.44
CA ARG A 248 7.04 -2.11 -1.66
C ARG A 248 8.45 -2.25 -2.21
N ILE A 249 8.60 -2.35 -3.52
CA ILE A 249 9.91 -2.36 -4.19
C ILE A 249 10.65 -1.04 -3.94
N VAL A 250 9.97 0.12 -4.05
CA VAL A 250 10.61 1.41 -3.74
C VAL A 250 11.19 1.41 -2.32
N ARG A 251 10.42 1.02 -1.31
CA ARG A 251 10.91 0.93 0.09
C ARG A 251 12.01 -0.11 0.29
N LYS A 252 11.98 -1.20 -0.49
CA LYS A 252 12.99 -2.26 -0.43
C LYS A 252 14.33 -1.75 -0.93
N TYR A 253 14.35 -1.01 -2.04
CA TYR A 253 15.59 -0.66 -2.74
C TYR A 253 16.06 0.78 -2.52
N PHE A 254 15.15 1.76 -2.43
CA PHE A 254 15.48 3.17 -2.25
C PHE A 254 15.40 3.56 -0.77
N LYS A 255 16.49 3.27 -0.06
CA LYS A 255 16.63 3.46 1.38
C LYS A 255 16.82 4.94 1.74
N GLU A 256 16.52 5.29 2.99
CA GLU A 256 16.50 6.67 3.47
C GLU A 256 17.89 7.32 3.46
N GLU A 257 18.94 6.51 3.60
CA GLU A 257 20.34 6.91 3.62
C GLU A 257 20.76 7.63 2.34
N PHE A 258 20.19 7.25 1.18
CA PHE A 258 20.52 7.86 -0.12
C PHE A 258 19.33 8.51 -0.83
N LEU A 259 18.10 8.18 -0.42
CA LEU A 259 16.88 8.87 -0.83
C LEU A 259 16.07 9.25 0.42
N PRO A 260 16.29 10.44 0.99
CA PRO A 260 15.62 10.88 2.21
C PRO A 260 14.10 10.88 2.06
N ILE A 261 13.37 10.51 3.11
CA ILE A 261 11.90 10.56 3.12
C ILE A 261 11.47 12.01 3.26
N ARG A 262 10.47 12.43 2.46
CA ARG A 262 9.90 13.78 2.55
C ARG A 262 9.20 13.96 3.90
N PRO A 263 9.31 15.13 4.58
CA PRO A 263 8.74 15.31 5.92
C PRO A 263 7.23 15.08 6.01
N THR A 264 6.50 15.33 4.92
CA THR A 264 5.04 15.13 4.87
C THR A 264 4.64 13.69 4.55
N ASP A 265 5.61 12.84 4.19
CA ASP A 265 5.39 11.50 3.67
C ASP A 265 5.88 10.49 4.70
N LYS A 266 5.15 9.37 4.86
CA LYS A 266 5.56 8.31 5.80
C LYS A 266 6.67 7.41 5.26
N ASN A 267 6.81 7.35 3.93
CA ASN A 267 7.66 6.40 3.22
C ASN A 267 7.96 6.91 1.81
N ASN A 268 9.07 6.43 1.24
CA ASN A 268 9.33 6.58 -0.19
C ASN A 268 8.32 5.82 -1.05
N SER A 269 7.95 6.42 -2.19
CA SER A 269 6.96 5.92 -3.14
C SER A 269 7.39 6.18 -4.59
N CYS A 270 6.66 5.63 -5.57
CA CYS A 270 6.91 5.95 -6.97
C CYS A 270 6.81 7.46 -7.29
N GLN A 271 5.99 8.21 -6.53
CA GLN A 271 5.92 9.67 -6.69
C GLN A 271 7.20 10.36 -6.21
N THR A 272 7.83 9.80 -5.17
CA THR A 272 9.12 10.26 -4.66
C THR A 272 10.21 10.13 -5.72
N LEU A 273 10.26 8.99 -6.42
CA LEU A 273 11.22 8.75 -7.50
C LEU A 273 11.09 9.75 -8.65
N ARG A 274 9.88 10.22 -8.96
CA ARG A 274 9.66 11.26 -9.97
C ARG A 274 10.27 12.61 -9.56
N GLY A 275 10.19 12.96 -8.27
CA GLY A 275 10.87 14.15 -7.74
C GLY A 275 12.38 14.00 -7.75
N ALA A 276 12.88 12.83 -7.31
CA ALA A 276 14.31 12.53 -7.30
C ALA A 276 14.92 12.57 -8.71
N TYR A 277 14.25 11.95 -9.69
CA TYR A 277 14.61 12.07 -11.11
C TYR A 277 14.71 13.54 -11.54
N GLY A 278 13.73 14.38 -11.19
CA GLY A 278 13.72 15.79 -11.54
C GLY A 278 14.96 16.53 -11.01
N ALA A 279 15.28 16.32 -9.74
CA ALA A 279 16.45 16.92 -9.10
C ALA A 279 17.77 16.44 -9.74
N LEU A 280 17.90 15.14 -10.01
CA LEU A 280 19.09 14.55 -10.64
C LEU A 280 19.31 15.10 -12.05
N ILE A 281 18.26 15.19 -12.86
CA ILE A 281 18.34 15.75 -14.22
C ILE A 281 18.71 17.23 -14.18
N LEU A 282 18.09 18.02 -13.31
CA LEU A 282 18.43 19.45 -13.18
C LEU A 282 19.88 19.64 -12.75
N LYS A 283 20.36 18.84 -11.79
CA LYS A 283 21.77 18.88 -11.36
C LYS A 283 22.72 18.45 -12.49
N ARG A 284 22.39 17.41 -13.24
CA ARG A 284 23.24 16.88 -14.33
C ARG A 284 23.31 17.82 -15.52
N ASP A 285 22.16 18.23 -16.03
CA ASP A 285 22.05 18.86 -17.36
C ASP A 285 21.91 20.39 -17.28
N ARG A 286 21.63 20.96 -16.10
CA ARG A 286 21.16 22.35 -15.93
C ARG A 286 21.70 23.05 -14.67
N SER A 287 22.83 22.60 -14.09
CA SER A 287 23.34 23.10 -12.81
C SER A 287 23.67 24.61 -12.76
N LYS A 288 23.92 25.23 -13.91
CA LYS A 288 24.27 26.66 -14.05
C LYS A 288 23.09 27.57 -14.36
N GLU A 289 21.89 27.00 -14.49
CA GLU A 289 20.69 27.73 -14.90
C GLU A 289 19.96 28.36 -13.70
N SER A 290 19.19 29.41 -13.96
CA SER A 290 18.40 30.07 -12.91
C SER A 290 17.27 29.18 -12.38
N ALA A 291 16.83 29.42 -11.13
CA ALA A 291 15.75 28.66 -10.52
C ALA A 291 14.46 28.65 -11.35
N GLY A 292 14.08 29.80 -11.92
CA GLY A 292 12.91 29.91 -12.80
C GLY A 292 13.05 29.08 -14.09
N SER A 293 14.23 29.14 -14.72
CA SER A 293 14.57 28.33 -15.91
C SER A 293 14.49 26.82 -15.62
N ASN A 294 14.94 26.42 -14.43
CA ASN A 294 14.89 25.03 -13.96
C ASN A 294 13.46 24.55 -13.68
N ILE A 295 12.61 25.36 -13.05
CA ILE A 295 11.19 25.02 -12.83
C ILE A 295 10.46 24.87 -14.17
N LEU A 296 10.71 25.77 -15.12
CA LEU A 296 10.13 25.70 -16.46
C LEU A 296 10.54 24.40 -17.17
N TYR A 297 11.84 24.08 -17.15
CA TYR A 297 12.37 22.86 -17.75
C TYR A 297 11.78 21.60 -17.10
N LEU A 298 11.72 21.56 -15.77
CA LEU A 298 11.09 20.47 -15.02
C LEU A 298 9.62 20.30 -15.42
N GLY A 299 8.89 21.41 -15.62
CA GLY A 299 7.51 21.40 -16.09
C GLY A 299 7.35 20.77 -17.48
N LYS A 300 8.32 20.99 -18.38
CA LYS A 300 8.34 20.39 -19.72
C LYS A 300 8.63 18.89 -19.65
N ILE A 301 9.72 18.48 -19.00
CA ILE A 301 10.10 17.06 -18.96
C ILE A 301 9.09 16.22 -18.18
N LEU A 302 8.41 16.77 -17.15
CA LEU A 302 7.33 16.09 -16.44
C LEU A 302 5.98 16.18 -17.18
N GLY A 303 5.91 16.80 -18.35
CA GLY A 303 4.70 16.89 -19.17
C GLY A 303 3.58 17.70 -18.52
N HIS A 304 3.89 18.63 -17.62
CA HIS A 304 2.93 19.65 -17.16
C HIS A 304 2.72 20.70 -18.26
N LEU A 305 3.80 21.07 -18.93
CA LEU A 305 3.83 21.95 -20.10
C LEU A 305 4.16 21.13 -21.35
N THR A 306 3.17 20.95 -22.23
CA THR A 306 3.28 20.11 -23.43
C THR A 306 3.04 20.87 -24.72
N LYS A 307 2.55 22.11 -24.63
CA LYS A 307 2.36 23.00 -25.78
C LYS A 307 3.69 23.50 -26.30
N SER A 308 3.75 23.79 -27.60
CA SER A 308 4.92 24.43 -28.20
C SER A 308 5.11 25.85 -27.66
N LYS A 309 6.32 26.41 -27.83
CA LYS A 309 6.62 27.80 -27.40
C LYS A 309 5.67 28.82 -28.03
N LYS A 310 5.22 28.58 -29.26
CA LYS A 310 4.32 29.48 -30.01
C LYS A 310 2.87 29.42 -29.51
N GLU A 311 2.47 28.32 -28.88
CA GLU A 311 1.10 28.08 -28.39
C GLU A 311 0.94 28.35 -26.89
N MET A 312 2.05 28.59 -26.19
CA MET A 312 2.07 28.76 -24.74
C MET A 312 1.76 30.21 -24.37
N ASN A 313 0.85 30.40 -23.42
CA ASN A 313 0.54 31.70 -22.84
C ASN A 313 0.79 31.73 -21.32
N ASP A 314 0.70 32.90 -20.71
CA ASP A 314 0.93 33.07 -19.26
C ASP A 314 -0.03 32.25 -18.39
N THR A 315 -1.23 31.96 -18.90
CA THR A 315 -2.15 31.06 -18.19
C THR A 315 -1.63 29.62 -18.14
N ASP A 316 -0.91 29.17 -19.16
CA ASP A 316 -0.27 27.85 -19.15
C ASP A 316 0.89 27.79 -18.14
N ILE A 317 1.61 28.91 -17.92
CA ILE A 317 2.70 29.02 -16.93
C ILE A 317 2.19 28.75 -15.50
N ASN A 318 0.94 29.10 -15.19
CA ASN A 318 0.33 28.79 -13.88
C ASN A 318 0.36 27.28 -13.53
N ARG A 319 0.48 26.39 -14.51
CA ARG A 319 0.62 24.94 -14.29
C ARG A 319 1.96 24.57 -13.62
N LEU A 320 2.95 25.47 -13.63
CA LEU A 320 4.23 25.28 -12.94
C LEU A 320 4.06 25.17 -11.42
N THR A 321 2.97 25.69 -10.86
CA THR A 321 2.60 25.43 -9.45
C THR A 321 2.53 23.94 -9.13
N THR A 322 2.09 23.11 -10.09
CA THR A 322 2.08 21.65 -9.93
C THR A 322 3.48 21.05 -10.03
N THR A 323 4.39 21.70 -10.76
CA THR A 323 5.81 21.31 -10.88
C THR A 323 6.56 21.50 -9.57
N LEU A 324 6.26 22.55 -8.81
CA LEU A 324 6.90 22.83 -7.51
C LEU A 324 6.84 21.66 -6.53
N ARG A 325 5.83 20.79 -6.64
CA ARG A 325 5.68 19.56 -5.82
C ARG A 325 6.82 18.54 -5.99
N TYR A 326 7.66 18.72 -7.00
CA TYR A 326 8.78 17.85 -7.35
C TYR A 326 10.13 18.57 -7.22
N ALA A 327 10.15 19.81 -6.72
CA ALA A 327 11.35 20.63 -6.58
C ALA A 327 11.86 20.66 -5.13
N ASP A 328 11.62 19.59 -4.38
CA ASP A 328 11.89 19.45 -2.94
C ASP A 328 13.19 18.68 -2.62
N TYR A 329 13.89 18.17 -3.63
CA TYR A 329 15.17 17.48 -3.47
C TYR A 329 16.35 18.30 -3.99
N GLY A 330 17.44 18.29 -3.24
CA GLY A 330 18.80 18.58 -3.72
C GLY A 330 19.56 17.30 -4.05
N VAL A 331 20.77 17.45 -4.58
CA VAL A 331 21.65 16.33 -4.95
C VAL A 331 23.03 16.55 -4.34
N ASN A 332 23.60 15.49 -3.74
CA ASN A 332 24.98 15.45 -3.29
C ASN A 332 25.91 15.17 -4.46
N GLY A 333 26.94 16.00 -4.62
CA GLY A 333 27.95 15.83 -5.67
C GLY A 333 27.39 16.02 -7.07
N ASP A 334 28.15 15.52 -8.05
CA ASP A 334 27.76 15.52 -9.46
C ASP A 334 26.99 14.26 -9.84
N VAL A 335 26.28 14.33 -10.96
CA VAL A 335 25.49 13.21 -11.48
C VAL A 335 26.18 12.69 -12.74
N SER A 336 26.68 11.46 -12.69
CA SER A 336 27.37 10.84 -13.82
C SER A 336 26.42 10.44 -14.95
N TYR A 337 26.98 10.18 -16.14
CA TYR A 337 26.32 9.47 -17.24
C TYR A 337 26.69 7.98 -17.18
N PRO A 338 25.90 7.12 -16.52
CA PRO A 338 26.24 5.72 -16.38
C PRO A 338 26.13 5.00 -17.72
N LYS A 339 27.11 4.18 -18.07
CA LYS A 339 27.05 3.35 -19.28
C LYS A 339 26.07 2.20 -19.09
N ALA A 340 25.40 1.81 -20.17
CA ALA A 340 24.63 0.57 -20.19
C ALA A 340 25.57 -0.60 -19.91
N PRO A 341 25.14 -1.64 -19.18
CA PRO A 341 25.94 -2.86 -19.01
C PRO A 341 26.27 -3.41 -20.40
N SER A 342 27.54 -3.40 -20.79
CA SER A 342 27.95 -4.00 -22.05
C SER A 342 27.80 -5.51 -21.90
N LYS A 343 26.97 -6.11 -22.76
CA LYS A 343 27.04 -7.55 -22.99
C LYS A 343 28.29 -7.80 -23.83
N SER A 344 29.47 -7.81 -23.23
CA SER A 344 30.61 -8.43 -23.88
C SER A 344 30.27 -9.91 -24.02
N LEU A 345 30.11 -10.39 -25.25
CA LEU A 345 30.05 -11.82 -25.50
C LEU A 345 31.37 -12.39 -24.98
N LYS A 346 31.30 -13.09 -23.84
CA LYS A 346 32.43 -13.85 -23.34
C LYS A 346 32.34 -15.20 -24.02
N SER A 347 33.38 -15.57 -24.75
CA SER A 347 33.50 -16.93 -25.28
C SER A 347 33.59 -17.91 -24.11
N VAL A 348 32.64 -18.81 -24.02
CA VAL A 348 32.73 -19.95 -23.10
C VAL A 348 33.48 -21.04 -23.85
N ARG A 349 34.59 -21.52 -23.29
CA ARG A 349 35.24 -22.74 -23.78
C ARG A 349 34.53 -23.91 -23.12
N ILE A 350 34.20 -24.91 -23.92
CA ILE A 350 33.57 -26.16 -23.52
C ILE A 350 34.45 -27.30 -24.02
N TYR A 351 34.48 -28.40 -23.28
CA TYR A 351 35.18 -29.60 -23.74
C TYR A 351 34.37 -30.26 -24.88
N GLU A 352 35.05 -31.08 -25.67
CA GLU A 352 34.43 -31.76 -26.81
C GLU A 352 33.30 -32.70 -26.36
N GLU A 353 33.50 -33.38 -25.22
CA GLU A 353 32.50 -34.25 -24.58
C GLU A 353 31.22 -33.47 -24.20
N ASP A 354 31.37 -32.32 -23.52
CA ASP A 354 30.23 -31.46 -23.13
C ASP A 354 29.50 -30.85 -24.35
N PHE A 355 30.17 -30.77 -25.50
CA PHE A 355 29.58 -30.19 -26.72
C PHE A 355 28.56 -31.13 -27.36
N ASP A 356 28.79 -32.43 -27.29
CA ASP A 356 27.84 -33.41 -27.81
C ASP A 356 26.61 -33.50 -26.90
N ASP A 357 26.78 -33.41 -25.58
CA ASP A 357 25.66 -33.26 -24.64
C ASP A 357 24.81 -32.02 -24.96
N LEU A 358 25.44 -30.89 -25.28
CA LEU A 358 24.74 -29.67 -25.66
C LEU A 358 23.92 -29.81 -26.96
N LYS A 359 24.40 -30.60 -27.93
CA LYS A 359 23.64 -30.90 -29.15
C LYS A 359 22.47 -31.82 -28.84
N GLU A 360 22.68 -32.82 -28.00
CA GLU A 360 21.59 -33.72 -27.58
C GLU A 360 20.50 -32.91 -26.86
N TYR A 361 20.87 -32.06 -25.90
CA TYR A 361 19.92 -31.16 -25.23
C TYR A 361 19.23 -30.20 -26.19
N GLN A 362 19.95 -29.69 -27.20
CA GLN A 362 19.35 -28.86 -28.23
C GLN A 362 18.25 -29.61 -28.99
N MET A 363 18.50 -30.86 -29.38
CA MET A 363 17.53 -31.69 -30.08
C MET A 363 16.35 -32.05 -29.19
N VAL A 364 16.60 -32.49 -27.96
CA VAL A 364 15.57 -32.91 -26.99
C VAL A 364 14.64 -31.75 -26.61
N TRP A 365 15.18 -30.54 -26.47
CA TRP A 365 14.39 -29.35 -26.13
C TRP A 365 13.89 -28.56 -27.34
N GLU A 366 14.14 -29.06 -28.55
CA GLU A 366 13.74 -28.42 -29.81
C GLU A 366 14.21 -26.95 -29.92
N LEU A 367 15.44 -26.67 -29.45
CA LEU A 367 15.99 -25.32 -29.43
C LEU A 367 16.71 -24.98 -30.74
N PRO A 368 16.61 -23.73 -31.22
CA PRO A 368 17.07 -23.39 -32.57
C PRO A 368 18.59 -23.27 -32.69
N ASN A 369 19.31 -23.13 -31.58
CA ASN A 369 20.77 -23.10 -31.55
C ASN A 369 21.31 -23.48 -30.16
N GLN A 370 22.62 -23.74 -30.11
CA GLN A 370 23.33 -24.14 -28.89
C GLN A 370 23.36 -23.04 -27.82
N GLN A 371 23.31 -21.76 -28.20
CA GLN A 371 23.25 -20.67 -27.25
C GLN A 371 21.93 -20.67 -26.48
N ASP A 372 20.83 -21.06 -27.14
CA ASP A 372 19.54 -21.26 -26.50
C ASP A 372 19.57 -22.47 -25.57
N SER A 373 20.26 -23.56 -25.93
CA SER A 373 20.48 -24.71 -25.03
C SER A 373 21.23 -24.32 -23.75
N ILE A 374 22.32 -23.56 -23.89
CA ILE A 374 23.08 -23.04 -22.74
C ILE A 374 22.22 -22.09 -21.90
N SER A 375 21.44 -21.21 -22.54
CA SER A 375 20.54 -20.29 -21.83
C SER A 375 19.46 -21.04 -21.06
N HIS A 376 18.91 -22.09 -21.65
CA HIS A 376 17.93 -22.96 -21.02
C HIS A 376 18.53 -23.73 -19.84
N LEU A 377 19.73 -24.30 -19.98
CA LEU A 377 20.50 -24.93 -18.89
C LEU A 377 20.74 -23.98 -17.73
N LEU A 378 21.18 -22.75 -18.01
CA LEU A 378 21.42 -21.74 -16.97
C LEU A 378 20.13 -21.35 -16.25
N GLN A 379 19.02 -21.24 -16.99
CA GLN A 379 17.72 -20.96 -16.41
C GLN A 379 17.23 -22.12 -15.53
N GLN A 380 17.37 -23.37 -16.00
CA GLN A 380 17.04 -24.54 -15.20
C GLN A 380 17.91 -24.65 -13.95
N ASN A 381 19.22 -24.40 -14.06
CA ASN A 381 20.11 -24.39 -12.91
C ASN A 381 19.72 -23.29 -11.92
N HIS A 382 19.42 -22.07 -12.40
CA HIS A 382 18.96 -20.99 -11.52
C HIS A 382 17.67 -21.37 -10.78
N ASN A 383 16.69 -21.94 -11.49
CA ASN A 383 15.47 -22.44 -10.88
C ASN A 383 15.77 -23.56 -9.87
N THR A 384 16.70 -24.46 -10.19
CA THR A 384 17.12 -25.55 -9.30
C THR A 384 17.77 -25.02 -8.03
N VAL A 385 18.61 -23.99 -8.11
CA VAL A 385 19.21 -23.33 -6.95
C VAL A 385 18.13 -22.66 -6.09
N VAL A 386 17.17 -21.96 -6.71
CA VAL A 386 16.04 -21.35 -5.98
C VAL A 386 15.25 -22.43 -5.25
N VAL A 387 14.85 -23.50 -5.95
CA VAL A 387 14.10 -24.63 -5.36
C VAL A 387 14.92 -25.36 -4.29
N ALA A 388 16.24 -25.52 -4.48
CA ALA A 388 17.12 -26.12 -3.47
C ALA A 388 17.22 -25.26 -2.21
N THR A 389 17.25 -23.93 -2.36
CA THR A 389 17.24 -22.99 -1.24
C THR A 389 15.92 -23.08 -0.49
N GLU A 390 14.78 -23.04 -1.20
CA GLU A 390 13.45 -23.25 -0.62
C GLU A 390 13.34 -24.61 0.08
N ASN A 391 13.90 -25.67 -0.50
CA ASN A 391 13.95 -27.00 0.12
C ASN A 391 14.84 -27.06 1.37
N GLN A 392 15.93 -26.32 1.41
CA GLN A 392 16.75 -26.20 2.62
C GLN A 392 15.99 -25.47 3.73
N GLU A 393 15.29 -24.38 3.40
CA GLU A 393 14.41 -23.68 4.35
C GLU A 393 13.30 -24.60 4.87
N LEU A 394 12.67 -25.39 3.99
CA LEU A 394 11.67 -26.38 4.38
C LEU A 394 12.25 -27.50 5.25
N LYS A 395 13.45 -28.02 4.94
CA LYS A 395 14.12 -29.02 5.77
C LYS A 395 14.50 -28.48 7.14
N ALA A 396 14.96 -27.22 7.21
CA ALA A 396 15.22 -26.55 8.48
C ALA A 396 13.94 -26.44 9.31
N LYS A 397 12.81 -26.14 8.66
CA LYS A 397 11.51 -26.08 9.31
C LYS A 397 10.99 -27.44 9.76
N ILE A 398 11.21 -28.51 8.98
CA ILE A 398 10.90 -29.88 9.38
C ILE A 398 11.70 -30.26 10.62
N LYS A 399 13.01 -29.97 10.63
CA LYS A 399 13.87 -30.25 11.79
C LYS A 399 13.46 -29.47 13.04
N GLU A 400 13.01 -28.22 12.86
CA GLU A 400 12.45 -27.41 13.95
C GLU A 400 11.18 -28.06 14.52
N LEU A 401 10.27 -28.52 13.65
CA LEU A 401 9.05 -29.22 14.06
C LEU A 401 9.34 -30.59 14.71
N GLU A 402 10.33 -31.34 14.23
CA GLU A 402 10.77 -32.60 14.84
C GLU A 402 11.33 -32.39 16.26
N ALA A 403 12.12 -31.32 16.46
CA ALA A 403 12.61 -30.95 17.79
C ALA A 403 11.46 -30.54 18.72
N GLU A 404 10.45 -29.86 18.18
CA GLU A 404 9.24 -29.51 18.92
C GLU A 404 8.45 -30.76 19.35
N LEU A 405 8.28 -31.73 18.45
CA LEU A 405 7.64 -33.02 18.75
C LEU A 405 8.37 -33.81 19.84
N MET A 406 9.71 -33.83 19.81
CA MET A 406 10.51 -34.49 20.84
C MET A 406 10.32 -33.84 22.22
N ASN A 407 10.17 -32.51 22.26
CA ASN A 407 9.87 -31.77 23.48
C ASN A 407 8.45 -32.09 24.01
N TYR A 408 7.46 -32.23 23.12
CA TYR A 408 6.11 -32.66 23.53
C TYR A 408 6.11 -34.06 24.15
N GLN A 409 6.81 -35.03 23.57
CA GLN A 409 6.91 -36.38 24.12
C GLN A 409 7.56 -36.41 25.52
N GLN A 410 8.56 -35.55 25.76
CA GLN A 410 9.15 -35.38 27.08
C GLN A 410 8.17 -34.76 28.09
N LEU A 411 7.37 -33.79 27.66
CA LEU A 411 6.32 -33.18 28.49
C LEU A 411 5.23 -34.19 28.86
N GLU A 412 4.76 -35.01 27.92
CA GLU A 412 3.80 -36.08 28.19
C GLU A 412 4.32 -37.05 29.26
N SER A 413 5.56 -37.51 29.12
CA SER A 413 6.20 -38.39 30.10
C SER A 413 6.26 -37.76 31.51
N ARG A 414 6.43 -36.44 31.57
CA ARG A 414 6.50 -35.69 32.82
C ARG A 414 5.13 -35.47 33.46
N VAL A 415 4.10 -35.26 32.65
CA VAL A 415 2.71 -35.20 33.10
C VAL A 415 2.29 -36.56 33.67
N GLU A 416 2.59 -37.66 32.99
CA GLU A 416 2.31 -39.01 33.46
C GLU A 416 3.00 -39.29 34.83
N HIS A 417 4.25 -38.86 34.99
CA HIS A 417 4.96 -38.97 36.27
C HIS A 417 4.30 -38.13 37.39
N LEU A 418 3.84 -36.92 37.07
CA LEU A 418 3.13 -36.05 38.03
C LEU A 418 1.76 -36.61 38.41
N GLU A 419 1.02 -37.17 37.46
CA GLU A 419 -0.27 -37.83 37.72
C GLU A 419 -0.09 -39.03 38.66
N ASN A 420 0.94 -39.83 38.46
CA ASN A 420 1.30 -40.91 39.36
C ASN A 420 1.67 -40.39 40.76
N THR A 421 2.45 -39.30 40.85
CA THR A 421 2.81 -38.66 42.12
C THR A 421 1.58 -38.11 42.86
N ILE A 422 0.65 -37.47 42.15
CA ILE A 422 -0.61 -36.95 42.73
C ILE A 422 -1.48 -38.10 43.25
N LYS A 423 -1.52 -39.22 42.54
CA LYS A 423 -2.24 -40.42 42.96
C LYS A 423 -1.66 -41.01 44.25
N GLU A 424 -0.34 -41.01 44.39
CA GLU A 424 0.36 -41.40 45.63
C GLU A 424 0.07 -40.44 46.79
N LEU A 425 0.06 -39.13 46.54
CA LEU A 425 -0.25 -38.11 47.55
C LEU A 425 -1.71 -38.18 48.03
N LYS A 426 -2.67 -38.43 47.13
CA LYS A 426 -4.09 -38.59 47.50
C LYS A 426 -4.37 -39.83 48.35
N ASN A 427 -3.53 -40.86 48.25
CA ASN A 427 -3.65 -42.05 49.08
C ASN A 427 -3.02 -41.88 50.48
N ASN A 428 -2.27 -40.79 50.72
CA ASN A 428 -1.56 -40.55 51.98
C ASN A 428 -2.03 -39.25 52.68
N LYS A 429 -3.18 -39.35 53.37
CA LYS A 429 -3.66 -38.64 54.60
C LYS A 429 -4.98 -37.84 54.49
N PRO A 430 -5.87 -38.00 55.50
CA PRO A 430 -7.05 -37.17 55.72
C PRO A 430 -6.71 -35.91 56.54
N ILE A 431 -7.64 -34.94 56.62
CA ILE A 431 -8.09 -34.25 57.86
C ILE A 431 -9.08 -33.13 57.50
N ASP A 432 -10.30 -33.32 57.98
CA ASP A 432 -11.17 -32.46 58.80
C ASP A 432 -11.54 -31.02 58.41
N GLU A 433 -12.84 -30.77 58.60
CA GLU A 433 -13.66 -29.64 58.20
C GLU A 433 -13.59 -28.48 59.21
N ASN A 434 -13.66 -27.22 58.74
CA ASN A 434 -14.89 -26.42 58.91
C ASN A 434 -14.76 -24.96 58.43
N LYS A 435 -15.85 -24.57 57.74
CA LYS A 435 -16.55 -23.26 57.73
C LYS A 435 -15.90 -22.10 56.96
N THR A 436 -16.30 -21.90 55.69
CA THR A 436 -17.54 -21.27 55.14
C THR A 436 -17.31 -19.78 54.85
N ASP A 437 -17.18 -19.44 53.58
CA ASP A 437 -18.29 -18.82 52.83
C ASP A 437 -17.92 -18.69 51.34
N LEU A 438 -18.74 -19.34 50.51
CA LEU A 438 -18.73 -19.28 49.05
C LEU A 438 -20.12 -18.86 48.61
N LYS A 439 -20.19 -18.15 47.46
CA LYS A 439 -21.02 -18.51 46.27
C LYS A 439 -21.00 -17.36 45.24
N PRO A 440 -21.32 -17.60 43.95
CA PRO A 440 -21.03 -18.81 43.16
C PRO A 440 -20.57 -18.50 41.70
N ILE A 441 -19.78 -19.41 41.11
CA ILE A 441 -19.79 -19.64 39.65
C ILE A 441 -20.37 -21.03 39.45
N THR A 442 -21.52 -21.11 38.77
CA THR A 442 -22.23 -22.37 38.50
C THR A 442 -21.80 -22.91 37.13
N VAL A 443 -21.44 -24.19 37.12
CA VAL A 443 -21.12 -25.00 35.95
C VAL A 443 -22.34 -25.88 35.58
N LEU A 444 -22.51 -26.17 34.27
CA LEU A 444 -22.96 -27.45 33.65
C LEU A 444 -24.19 -27.44 32.70
N LYS A 445 -23.87 -27.65 31.41
CA LYS A 445 -24.42 -28.57 30.38
C LYS A 445 -25.92 -28.96 30.34
N LYS A 446 -26.52 -28.87 29.14
CA LYS A 446 -27.30 -29.96 28.51
C LYS A 446 -27.38 -29.84 26.97
N LEU A 447 -27.23 -31.00 26.30
CA LEU A 447 -27.29 -31.24 24.84
C LEU A 447 -28.75 -31.29 24.32
N ASP A 448 -28.99 -30.86 23.07
CA ASP A 448 -29.31 -31.80 21.97
C ASP A 448 -29.24 -31.18 20.54
N LYS A 449 -28.47 -31.88 19.69
CA LYS A 449 -28.51 -32.13 18.22
C LYS A 449 -28.80 -31.00 17.20
N THR A 450 -27.75 -30.61 16.46
CA THR A 450 -27.54 -30.96 15.04
C THR A 450 -26.08 -30.68 14.62
N GLU A 451 -25.44 -31.70 14.04
CA GLU A 451 -24.13 -31.82 13.37
C GLU A 451 -23.35 -30.54 13.01
N THR A 452 -22.27 -30.29 13.76
CA THR A 452 -20.89 -30.10 13.26
C THR A 452 -19.98 -30.42 14.45
N GLU A 453 -18.95 -31.27 14.30
CA GLU A 453 -18.02 -31.56 15.40
C GLU A 453 -17.35 -30.26 15.89
N ASP A 454 -17.80 -29.76 17.04
CA ASP A 454 -17.28 -28.56 17.69
C ASP A 454 -16.02 -28.95 18.47
N TYR A 455 -14.89 -28.93 17.76
CA TYR A 455 -13.60 -29.22 18.33
C TYR A 455 -13.20 -28.11 19.32
N ASP A 456 -12.97 -28.46 20.58
CA ASP A 456 -12.66 -27.49 21.64
C ASP A 456 -11.28 -26.84 21.43
N LEU A 457 -11.28 -25.70 20.74
CA LEU A 457 -10.08 -24.90 20.48
C LEU A 457 -9.47 -24.30 21.74
N THR A 458 -10.20 -24.22 22.86
CA THR A 458 -9.67 -23.68 24.12
C THR A 458 -8.67 -24.64 24.77
N SER A 459 -8.80 -25.94 24.48
CA SER A 459 -7.91 -27.00 24.95
C SER A 459 -6.58 -27.08 24.19
N LEU A 460 -6.48 -26.49 22.98
CA LEU A 460 -5.28 -26.54 22.15
C LEU A 460 -4.10 -25.79 22.79
N SER A 461 -2.88 -26.24 22.58
CA SER A 461 -1.69 -25.45 22.88
C SER A 461 -1.65 -24.19 21.99
N ASN A 462 -0.88 -23.16 22.38
CA ASN A 462 -0.72 -21.97 21.52
C ASN A 462 -0.14 -22.34 20.15
N ILE A 463 0.77 -23.31 20.07
CA ILE A 463 1.42 -23.66 18.81
C ILE A 463 0.46 -24.45 17.91
N GLU A 464 -0.32 -25.37 18.49
CA GLU A 464 -1.36 -26.11 17.78
C GLU A 464 -2.48 -25.21 17.28
N LEU A 465 -2.90 -24.25 18.10
CA LEU A 465 -3.91 -23.28 17.74
C LEU A 465 -3.43 -22.43 16.55
N TRP A 466 -2.19 -21.95 16.55
CA TRP A 466 -1.64 -21.13 15.47
C TRP A 466 -1.49 -21.88 14.14
N SER A 467 -1.20 -23.18 14.21
CA SER A 467 -1.15 -24.08 13.05
C SER A 467 -2.54 -24.46 12.51
N THR A 468 -3.58 -24.37 13.34
CA THR A 468 -4.95 -24.75 12.98
C THR A 468 -5.64 -23.69 12.11
N LYS A 469 -6.34 -24.16 11.06
CA LYS A 469 -7.20 -23.35 10.16
C LYS A 469 -8.71 -23.58 10.37
N ARG A 470 -9.10 -24.31 11.43
CA ARG A 470 -10.49 -24.64 11.74
C ARG A 470 -11.35 -23.39 11.99
N LYS A 471 -12.66 -23.53 11.80
CA LYS A 471 -13.64 -22.49 12.15
C LYS A 471 -13.50 -22.15 13.64
N GLY A 472 -13.57 -20.87 14.01
CA GLY A 472 -13.35 -20.40 15.39
C GLY A 472 -11.87 -20.20 15.79
N SER A 473 -10.90 -20.83 15.11
CA SER A 473 -9.47 -20.73 15.50
C SER A 473 -8.93 -19.30 15.55
N TRP A 474 -9.49 -18.42 14.71
CA TRP A 474 -9.07 -17.03 14.66
C TRP A 474 -9.57 -16.21 15.86
N GLU A 475 -10.74 -16.54 16.43
CA GLU A 475 -11.29 -15.87 17.62
C GLU A 475 -10.44 -16.23 18.84
N GLU A 476 -10.13 -17.51 19.02
CA GLU A 476 -9.30 -17.99 20.12
C GLU A 476 -7.86 -17.44 20.04
N LYS A 477 -7.27 -17.33 18.83
CA LYS A 477 -5.96 -16.66 18.64
C LYS A 477 -5.99 -15.22 19.14
N ILE A 478 -7.04 -14.46 18.80
CA ILE A 478 -7.15 -13.06 19.24
C ILE A 478 -7.33 -13.00 20.76
N LYS A 479 -8.18 -13.86 21.33
CA LYS A 479 -8.43 -13.94 22.78
C LYS A 479 -7.15 -14.21 23.57
N ARG A 480 -6.32 -15.18 23.15
CA ARG A 480 -5.05 -15.48 23.82
C ARG A 480 -4.03 -14.36 23.70
N VAL A 481 -3.97 -13.70 22.54
CA VAL A 481 -3.12 -12.51 22.37
C VAL A 481 -3.59 -11.36 23.26
N PHE A 482 -4.90 -11.13 23.36
CA PHE A 482 -5.47 -10.12 24.25
C PHE A 482 -5.08 -10.39 25.71
N GLN A 483 -5.27 -11.63 26.18
CA GLN A 483 -4.87 -12.04 27.53
C GLN A 483 -3.37 -11.90 27.76
N ALA A 484 -2.53 -12.29 26.80
CA ALA A 484 -1.08 -12.12 26.88
C ALA A 484 -0.68 -10.65 26.98
N ILE A 485 -1.31 -9.74 26.24
CA ILE A 485 -1.03 -8.31 26.38
C ILE A 485 -1.45 -7.78 27.75
N CYS A 486 -2.59 -8.23 28.28
CA CYS A 486 -3.04 -7.87 29.62
C CYS A 486 -2.02 -8.32 30.67
N VAL A 487 -1.58 -9.59 30.62
CA VAL A 487 -0.57 -10.14 31.53
C VAL A 487 0.75 -9.38 31.41
N TYR A 488 1.18 -9.06 30.18
CA TYR A 488 2.39 -8.28 29.97
C TYR A 488 2.31 -6.90 30.64
N ASN A 489 1.22 -6.16 30.43
CA ASN A 489 1.05 -4.82 31.01
C ASN A 489 0.89 -4.87 32.53
N ASP A 490 0.27 -5.92 33.06
CA ASP A 490 0.00 -6.12 34.49
C ASP A 490 1.24 -6.57 35.27
N SER A 491 2.08 -7.45 34.69
CA SER A 491 3.10 -8.17 35.46
C SER A 491 4.53 -8.10 34.90
N ILE A 492 4.72 -7.72 33.64
CA ILE A 492 6.05 -7.70 33.00
C ILE A 492 6.55 -6.28 32.74
N ALA A 493 5.66 -5.35 32.38
CA ALA A 493 6.03 -3.98 32.10
C ALA A 493 6.47 -3.25 33.38
N THR A 494 7.75 -2.89 33.45
CA THR A 494 8.39 -2.27 34.63
C THR A 494 8.14 -0.77 34.77
N GLY A 495 7.61 -0.10 33.75
CA GLY A 495 7.27 1.33 33.80
C GLY A 495 6.11 1.72 32.88
N ASP A 496 5.55 2.90 33.10
CA ASP A 496 4.42 3.44 32.29
C ASP A 496 4.77 3.55 30.80
N ASN A 497 6.04 3.74 30.49
CA ASN A 497 6.57 3.79 29.13
C ASN A 497 6.91 2.39 28.54
N ASP A 498 6.59 1.29 29.22
CA ASP A 498 6.79 -0.08 28.71
C ASP A 498 5.48 -0.79 28.42
N ARG A 499 4.33 -0.21 28.85
CA ARG A 499 2.99 -0.74 28.61
C ARG A 499 2.48 -0.39 27.23
N VAL A 500 1.71 -1.29 26.61
CA VAL A 500 1.19 -1.14 25.26
C VAL A 500 -0.34 -1.16 25.24
N ALA A 501 -0.91 -0.21 24.49
CA ALA A 501 -2.34 -0.13 24.27
C ALA A 501 -2.79 -1.27 23.36
N ILE A 502 -3.86 -1.94 23.76
CA ILE A 502 -4.52 -2.97 22.95
C ILE A 502 -5.27 -2.26 21.82
N ASN A 503 -4.87 -2.53 20.58
CA ASN A 503 -5.48 -1.97 19.37
C ASN A 503 -5.40 -2.96 18.21
N ASN A 504 -6.12 -2.66 17.12
CA ASN A 504 -6.20 -3.54 15.95
C ASN A 504 -4.82 -3.88 15.36
N SER A 505 -3.90 -2.91 15.31
CA SER A 505 -2.56 -3.12 14.74
C SER A 505 -1.75 -4.12 15.57
N LEU A 506 -1.76 -3.97 16.89
CA LEU A 506 -1.04 -4.83 17.83
C LEU A 506 -1.60 -6.26 17.80
N LEU A 507 -2.92 -6.40 17.97
CA LEU A 507 -3.60 -7.69 17.93
C LEU A 507 -3.36 -8.41 16.61
N ARG A 508 -3.45 -7.71 15.47
CA ARG A 508 -3.18 -8.28 14.15
C ARG A 508 -1.73 -8.74 14.00
N GLN A 509 -0.77 -7.97 14.51
CA GLN A 509 0.65 -8.29 14.35
C GLN A 509 1.03 -9.53 15.17
N ILE A 510 0.48 -9.69 16.37
CA ILE A 510 0.80 -10.84 17.25
C ILE A 510 -0.05 -12.07 16.89
N SER A 511 -1.36 -11.91 16.64
CA SER A 511 -2.26 -13.04 16.31
C SER A 511 -2.08 -13.58 14.90
N GLY A 512 -1.57 -12.76 13.97
CA GLY A 512 -1.50 -13.11 12.55
C GLY A 512 -2.87 -13.13 11.83
N VAL A 513 -3.95 -12.77 12.54
CA VAL A 513 -5.32 -12.82 12.02
C VAL A 513 -5.61 -11.59 11.14
N ASN A 514 -6.47 -11.76 10.13
CA ASN A 514 -6.90 -10.68 9.25
C ASN A 514 -7.48 -9.50 10.06
N GLY A 515 -7.06 -8.26 9.74
CA GLY A 515 -7.49 -7.06 10.47
C GLY A 515 -9.00 -6.83 10.52
N VAL A 516 -9.78 -7.32 9.55
CA VAL A 516 -11.26 -7.25 9.57
C VAL A 516 -11.83 -8.11 10.70
N LYS A 517 -11.31 -9.33 10.87
CA LYS A 517 -11.70 -10.25 11.94
C LYS A 517 -11.27 -9.73 13.31
N VAL A 518 -10.09 -9.11 13.39
CA VAL A 518 -9.62 -8.42 14.59
C VAL A 518 -10.51 -7.23 14.94
N SER A 519 -10.97 -6.45 13.95
CA SER A 519 -11.93 -5.37 14.18
C SER A 519 -13.24 -5.89 14.74
N GLN A 520 -13.78 -6.97 14.15
CA GLN A 520 -14.99 -7.60 14.64
C GLN A 520 -14.85 -8.03 16.11
N TRP A 521 -13.78 -8.76 16.45
CA TRP A 521 -13.55 -9.20 17.83
C TRP A 521 -13.40 -8.02 18.81
N LEU A 522 -12.72 -6.94 18.40
CA LEU A 522 -12.58 -5.72 19.20
C LEU A 522 -13.91 -5.00 19.45
N ASP A 523 -14.83 -5.03 18.48
CA ASP A 523 -16.16 -4.46 18.65
C ASP A 523 -17.00 -5.33 19.62
N ASP A 524 -16.87 -6.65 19.54
CA ASP A 524 -17.55 -7.61 20.42
C ASP A 524 -17.04 -7.56 21.88
N HIS A 525 -15.76 -7.23 22.10
CA HIS A 525 -15.10 -7.16 23.42
C HIS A 525 -14.72 -5.73 23.82
N LYS A 526 -15.47 -4.75 23.29
CA LYS A 526 -15.11 -3.33 23.36
C LYS A 526 -14.91 -2.83 24.78
N ASP A 527 -15.79 -3.20 25.69
CA ASP A 527 -15.78 -2.72 27.08
C ASP A 527 -14.56 -3.22 27.86
N GLU A 528 -14.17 -4.48 27.64
CA GLU A 528 -12.98 -5.09 28.27
C GLU A 528 -11.70 -4.39 27.81
N VAL A 529 -11.59 -4.12 26.50
CA VAL A 529 -10.41 -3.47 25.91
C VAL A 529 -10.31 -2.01 26.37
N ILE A 530 -11.43 -1.28 26.43
CA ILE A 530 -11.46 0.09 26.95
C ILE A 530 -11.07 0.11 28.41
N SER A 531 -11.66 -0.76 29.23
CA SER A 531 -11.36 -0.87 30.67
C SER A 531 -9.87 -1.10 30.92
N HIS A 532 -9.28 -2.09 30.25
CA HIS A 532 -7.85 -2.38 30.36
C HIS A 532 -6.98 -1.20 29.89
N ASN A 533 -7.27 -0.58 28.73
CA ASN A 533 -6.45 0.52 28.25
C ASN A 533 -6.59 1.78 29.13
N CYS A 534 -7.76 2.03 29.71
CA CYS A 534 -7.99 3.13 30.65
C CYS A 534 -7.25 2.93 31.98
N LYS A 535 -7.18 1.69 32.50
CA LYS A 535 -6.41 1.31 33.71
C LYS A 535 -4.97 1.85 33.67
N TYR A 536 -4.38 1.94 32.48
CA TYR A 536 -3.00 2.37 32.26
C TYR A 536 -2.86 3.75 31.63
N GLY A 537 -3.93 4.55 31.58
CA GLY A 537 -3.89 5.89 30.97
C GLY A 537 -3.58 5.88 29.47
N MET A 538 -3.81 4.75 28.79
CA MET A 538 -3.58 4.57 27.36
C MET A 538 -4.82 4.91 26.51
N GLY A 539 -5.90 5.32 27.17
CA GLY A 539 -7.10 5.93 26.60
C GLY A 539 -6.79 7.10 25.67
N ASN A 540 -7.62 7.28 24.64
CA ASN A 540 -7.64 8.56 23.94
C ASN A 540 -8.24 9.64 24.88
N PRO A 541 -7.50 10.72 25.20
CA PRO A 541 -7.97 11.75 26.13
C PRO A 541 -9.22 12.49 25.67
N ARG A 542 -9.54 12.46 24.37
CA ARG A 542 -10.70 13.14 23.78
C ARG A 542 -11.95 12.27 23.73
N ASP A 543 -11.77 10.95 23.62
CA ASP A 543 -12.86 9.98 23.57
C ASP A 543 -12.30 8.56 23.77
N ASN A 544 -12.48 8.01 24.97
CA ASN A 544 -12.00 6.68 25.33
C ASN A 544 -12.85 5.55 24.71
N THR A 545 -13.99 5.84 24.09
CA THR A 545 -14.86 4.83 23.47
C THR A 545 -14.40 4.43 22.06
N LEU A 546 -13.47 5.17 21.46
CA LEU A 546 -12.99 4.95 20.09
C LEU A 546 -11.71 4.11 20.04
N LEU A 547 -11.84 2.78 20.03
CA LEU A 547 -10.71 1.83 19.97
C LEU A 547 -9.73 2.06 18.80
N ASN A 548 -10.21 2.58 17.67
CA ASN A 548 -9.38 2.93 16.52
C ASN A 548 -8.49 4.18 16.73
N THR A 549 -8.65 4.90 17.85
CA THR A 549 -7.81 6.05 18.20
C THR A 549 -6.69 5.71 19.19
N TYR A 550 -6.68 4.48 19.70
CA TYR A 550 -5.62 3.96 20.54
C TYR A 550 -4.41 3.64 19.66
N TYR A 551 -3.32 4.34 19.91
CA TYR A 551 -2.06 4.13 19.19
C TYR A 551 -0.89 4.15 20.17
N ASN A 552 0.02 3.22 19.98
CA ASN A 552 1.31 3.17 20.68
C ASN A 552 2.30 4.22 20.12
N LYS A 553 1.84 5.48 19.96
CA LYS A 553 2.60 6.59 19.34
C LYS A 553 3.86 7.01 20.12
N ARG A 554 3.97 6.62 21.39
CA ARG A 554 5.08 7.00 22.27
C ARG A 554 6.33 6.13 22.08
N TYR A 555 6.25 5.08 21.26
CA TYR A 555 7.35 4.12 21.07
C TYR A 555 7.83 4.14 19.61
N GLY A 556 9.15 4.24 19.41
CA GLY A 556 9.75 3.97 18.11
C GLY A 556 9.44 2.54 17.65
N GLY A 557 9.37 2.30 16.34
CA GLY A 557 8.99 1.01 15.77
C GLY A 557 9.80 -0.18 16.33
N ASP A 558 11.07 0.05 16.64
CA ASP A 558 11.97 -0.97 17.21
C ASP A 558 11.56 -1.40 18.63
N LYS A 559 11.09 -0.47 19.46
CA LYS A 559 10.64 -0.78 20.83
C LYS A 559 9.35 -1.60 20.80
N ILE A 560 8.43 -1.24 19.91
CA ILE A 560 7.18 -2.00 19.70
C ILE A 560 7.51 -3.43 19.25
N ASN A 561 8.42 -3.59 18.28
CA ASN A 561 8.83 -4.92 17.81
C ASN A 561 9.49 -5.75 18.91
N LYS A 562 10.31 -5.15 19.79
CA LYS A 562 10.87 -5.85 20.96
C LYS A 562 9.80 -6.31 21.94
N ILE A 563 8.80 -5.47 22.22
CA ILE A 563 7.68 -5.84 23.09
C ILE A 563 6.87 -6.97 22.45
N HIS A 564 6.66 -6.94 21.13
CA HIS A 564 6.00 -8.03 20.42
C HIS A 564 6.76 -9.33 20.57
N GLN A 565 8.07 -9.34 20.29
CA GLN A 565 8.91 -10.52 20.47
C GLN A 565 8.84 -11.06 21.90
N LEU A 566 8.80 -10.16 22.89
CA LEU A 566 8.73 -10.56 24.29
C LEU A 566 7.37 -11.16 24.66
N ILE A 567 6.26 -10.56 24.23
CA ILE A 567 4.91 -11.13 24.43
C ILE A 567 4.82 -12.48 23.73
N SER A 568 5.28 -12.56 22.49
CA SER A 568 5.32 -13.80 21.71
C SER A 568 6.11 -14.89 22.42
N GLN A 569 7.34 -14.61 22.83
CA GLN A 569 8.24 -15.61 23.43
C GLN A 569 7.82 -16.00 24.85
N LYS A 570 7.48 -15.03 25.70
CA LYS A 570 7.24 -15.28 27.13
C LYS A 570 5.81 -15.68 27.47
N LEU A 571 4.83 -15.23 26.68
CA LEU A 571 3.42 -15.40 27.02
C LEU A 571 2.63 -16.22 25.99
N LEU A 572 3.16 -16.36 24.77
CA LEU A 572 2.54 -17.15 23.72
C LEU A 572 3.42 -18.33 23.25
N ASN A 573 4.48 -18.65 24.00
CA ASN A 573 5.41 -19.76 23.72
C ASN A 573 6.02 -19.73 22.30
N GLY A 574 6.21 -18.55 21.73
CA GLY A 574 6.75 -18.36 20.38
C GLY A 574 5.75 -18.64 19.24
N ALA A 575 4.48 -18.93 19.52
CA ALA A 575 3.49 -19.36 18.53
C ALA A 575 3.11 -18.31 17.47
N THR A 576 3.66 -17.10 17.51
CA THR A 576 3.27 -15.97 16.64
C THR A 576 4.04 -15.95 15.32
N ILE A 577 3.46 -15.34 14.28
CA ILE A 577 4.04 -15.27 12.91
C ILE A 577 5.42 -14.61 12.85
#